data_AF-A0A8T4EAM2-F1
#
_entry.id   AF-A0A8T4EAM2-F1
#
_cell.length_a   1.000
_cell.length_b   1.000
_cell.length_c   1.000
_cell.angle_alpha   90.00
_cell.angle_beta   90.00
_cell.angle_gamma   90.00
#
_symmetry.space_group_name_H-M   'P 1'
#
loop_
_entity.id
_entity.type
_entity.pdbx_description
1 polymer ?
#
loop_
_entity_poly.entity_id
_entity_poly.type
_entity_poly.pdbx_seq_one_letter_code
_entity_poly.pdbx_strand_id
1 'polypeptide(L)'
;MIDRKQLETRVKILKETRKILYKLSKQSSPRGLSTPEKAELKRYDSWLGIACKELDNLTRHGEKLLKLKDSSGASEMQQSFNLQYLQLQQNMQQQNLQFTVVSNIMKVKHDTARSAINNIR
;
A
#
# COMPACT_ATOMS: atom_id res chain seq x y z
N MET A 1 6.49 5.18 -23.09
CA MET A 1 6.10 3.78 -22.78
C MET A 1 6.80 3.38 -21.49
N ILE A 2 6.11 2.75 -20.54
CA ILE A 2 6.81 2.20 -19.37
C ILE A 2 7.56 0.97 -19.80
N ASP A 3 8.87 0.97 -19.54
CA ASP A 3 9.74 -0.17 -19.78
C ASP A 3 9.25 -1.39 -18.98
N ARG A 4 9.29 -2.58 -19.58
CA ARG A 4 8.84 -3.81 -18.94
C ARG A 4 9.53 -4.05 -17.59
N LYS A 5 10.83 -3.72 -17.47
CA LYS A 5 11.57 -3.83 -16.20
C LYS A 5 11.04 -2.86 -15.14
N GLN A 6 10.61 -1.67 -15.55
CA GLN A 6 9.99 -0.69 -14.65
C GLN A 6 8.67 -1.22 -14.10
N LEU A 7 7.85 -1.85 -14.95
CA LEU A 7 6.60 -2.48 -14.52
C LEU A 7 6.84 -3.65 -13.56
N GLU A 8 7.82 -4.52 -13.85
CA GLU A 8 8.21 -5.63 -12.95
C GLU A 8 8.69 -5.12 -11.59
N THR A 9 9.50 -4.07 -11.58
CA THR A 9 10.00 -3.44 -10.36
C THR A 9 8.85 -2.89 -9.52
N ARG A 10 7.90 -2.17 -10.15
CA ARG A 10 6.70 -1.66 -9.47
C ARG A 10 5.86 -2.80 -8.88
N VAL A 11 5.59 -3.86 -9.66
CA VAL A 11 4.86 -5.04 -9.17
C VAL A 11 5.57 -5.68 -7.98
N LYS A 12 6.90 -5.78 -8.00
CA LYS A 12 7.69 -6.32 -6.89
C LYS A 12 7.57 -5.44 -5.63
N ILE A 13 7.70 -4.13 -5.78
CA ILE A 13 7.53 -3.17 -4.68
C ILE A 13 6.15 -3.29 -4.06
N LEU A 14 5.08 -3.32 -4.88
CA LEU A 14 3.71 -3.46 -4.41
C LEU A 14 3.50 -4.74 -3.59
N LYS A 15 4.09 -5.86 -4.04
CA LYS A 15 4.05 -7.14 -3.31
C LYS A 15 4.77 -7.06 -1.97
N GLU A 16 5.95 -6.46 -1.93
CA GLU A 16 6.71 -6.31 -0.67
C GLU A 16 6.01 -5.37 0.31
N THR A 17 5.51 -4.22 -0.16
CA THR A 17 4.74 -3.31 0.69
C THR A 17 3.48 -4.00 1.24
N ARG A 18 2.74 -4.75 0.41
CA ARG A 18 1.58 -5.54 0.87
C ARG A 18 1.96 -6.50 2.00
N LYS A 19 3.06 -7.26 1.83
CA LYS A 19 3.51 -8.21 2.86
C LYS A 19 3.80 -7.51 4.18
N ILE A 20 4.46 -6.36 4.13
CA ILE A 20 4.78 -5.56 5.33
C ILE A 20 3.49 -5.10 6.00
N LEU A 21 2.60 -4.42 5.26
CA LEU A 21 1.33 -3.92 5.82
C LEU A 21 0.47 -5.06 6.41
N TYR A 22 0.44 -6.21 5.76
CA TYR A 22 -0.26 -7.40 6.26
C TYR A 22 0.33 -7.88 7.59
N LYS A 23 1.66 -8.00 7.71
CA LYS A 23 2.32 -8.37 8.97
C LYS A 23 1.99 -7.37 10.08
N LEU A 24 1.99 -6.08 9.78
CA LEU A 24 1.66 -5.03 10.75
C LEU A 24 0.20 -5.15 11.23
N SER A 25 -0.75 -5.45 10.33
CA SER A 25 -2.16 -5.68 10.72
C SER A 25 -2.36 -6.90 11.64
N LYS A 26 -1.41 -7.85 11.64
CA LYS A 26 -1.43 -9.04 12.48
C LYS A 26 -0.67 -8.87 13.80
N GLN A 27 0.10 -7.80 13.97
CA GLN A 27 0.78 -7.53 15.23
C GLN A 27 -0.24 -7.21 16.33
N SER A 28 -0.07 -7.85 17.49
CA SER A 28 -0.90 -7.60 18.67
C SER A 28 -0.76 -6.17 19.17
N SER A 29 -1.87 -5.61 19.65
CA SER A 29 -1.92 -4.28 20.24
C SER A 29 -1.02 -4.19 21.49
N PRO A 30 -0.24 -3.11 21.66
CA PRO A 30 0.48 -2.89 22.91
C PRO A 30 -0.48 -2.85 24.10
N ARG A 31 -0.09 -3.47 25.22
CA ARG A 31 -0.89 -3.48 26.45
C ARG A 31 -0.89 -2.06 27.06
N GLY A 32 -2.03 -1.63 27.60
CA GLY A 32 -2.16 -0.34 28.27
C GLY A 32 -2.77 0.80 27.45
N LEU A 33 -3.32 0.52 26.25
CA LEU A 33 -4.01 1.53 25.44
C LEU A 33 -5.28 2.04 26.12
N SER A 34 -5.48 3.35 26.11
CA SER A 34 -6.72 4.01 26.51
C SER A 34 -7.84 3.70 25.51
N THR A 35 -9.10 3.83 25.94
CA THR A 35 -10.29 3.68 25.06
C THR A 35 -10.21 4.46 23.73
N PRO A 36 -9.81 5.75 23.69
CA PRO A 36 -9.64 6.47 22.43
C PRO A 36 -8.54 5.87 21.55
N GLU A 37 -7.41 5.50 22.13
CA GLU A 37 -6.26 4.94 21.41
C GLU A 37 -6.58 3.55 20.81
N LYS A 38 -7.40 2.76 21.49
CA LYS A 38 -7.94 1.50 20.95
C LYS A 38 -8.85 1.73 19.74
N ALA A 39 -9.68 2.76 19.79
CA ALA A 39 -10.56 3.12 18.67
C ALA A 39 -9.74 3.57 17.45
N GLU A 40 -8.68 4.36 17.67
CA GLU A 40 -7.77 4.78 16.62
C GLU A 40 -6.94 3.63 16.06
N LEU A 41 -6.44 2.72 16.91
CA LEU A 41 -5.76 1.51 16.46
C LEU A 41 -6.65 0.70 15.52
N LYS A 42 -7.93 0.54 15.90
CA LYS A 42 -8.91 -0.19 15.09
C LYS A 42 -9.14 0.48 13.73
N ARG A 43 -9.18 1.81 13.68
CA ARG A 43 -9.25 2.57 12.42
C ARG A 43 -8.00 2.32 11.56
N TYR A 44 -6.82 2.38 12.19
CA TYR A 44 -5.55 2.13 11.51
C TYR A 44 -5.45 0.69 10.96
N ASP A 45 -5.83 -0.31 11.74
CA ASP A 45 -5.87 -1.71 11.29
C ASP A 45 -6.89 -1.93 10.17
N SER A 46 -8.05 -1.26 10.23
CA SER A 46 -9.03 -1.29 9.15
C SER A 46 -8.45 -0.69 7.87
N TRP A 47 -7.75 0.45 7.98
CA TRP A 47 -7.06 1.07 6.86
C TRP A 47 -5.97 0.17 6.28
N LEU A 48 -5.12 -0.46 7.11
CA LEU A 48 -4.11 -1.43 6.66
C LEU A 48 -4.75 -2.56 5.84
N GLY A 49 -5.93 -3.03 6.25
CA GLY A 49 -6.70 -4.03 5.52
C GLY A 49 -7.18 -3.54 4.14
N ILE A 50 -7.69 -2.30 4.05
CA ILE A 50 -8.11 -1.68 2.79
C ILE A 50 -6.89 -1.47 1.87
N ALA A 51 -5.82 -0.89 2.40
CA ALA A 51 -4.56 -0.68 1.72
C ALA A 51 -3.98 -2.00 1.14
N CYS A 52 -4.05 -3.09 1.91
CA CYS A 52 -3.63 -4.41 1.42
C CYS A 52 -4.47 -4.88 0.21
N LYS A 53 -5.78 -4.62 0.20
CA LYS A 53 -6.66 -4.98 -0.93
C LYS A 53 -6.37 -4.13 -2.17
N GLU A 54 -6.16 -2.84 -1.99
CA GLU A 54 -5.81 -1.94 -3.10
C GLU A 54 -4.47 -2.32 -3.72
N LEU A 55 -3.46 -2.61 -2.88
CA LEU A 55 -2.17 -3.13 -3.34
C LEU A 55 -2.30 -4.45 -4.10
N ASP A 56 -3.17 -5.37 -3.65
CA ASP A 56 -3.41 -6.64 -4.34
C ASP A 56 -4.06 -6.44 -5.71
N ASN A 57 -5.07 -5.58 -5.79
CA ASN A 57 -5.72 -5.23 -7.05
C ASN A 57 -4.73 -4.63 -8.05
N LEU A 58 -3.91 -3.69 -7.59
CA LEU A 58 -2.91 -3.03 -8.43
C LEU A 58 -1.81 -4.02 -8.87
N THR A 59 -1.39 -4.92 -7.97
CA THR A 59 -0.44 -5.99 -8.29
C THR A 59 -0.99 -6.90 -9.38
N ARG A 60 -2.24 -7.37 -9.25
CA ARG A 60 -2.90 -8.21 -10.27
C ARG A 60 -2.98 -7.51 -11.61
N HIS A 61 -3.28 -6.21 -11.60
CA HIS A 61 -3.36 -5.40 -12.81
C HIS A 61 -1.99 -5.30 -13.50
N GLY A 62 -0.93 -5.03 -12.74
CA GLY A 62 0.45 -5.02 -13.26
C GLY A 62 0.90 -6.38 -13.77
N GLU A 63 0.56 -7.48 -13.09
CA GLU A 63 0.85 -8.84 -13.56
C GLU A 63 0.10 -9.20 -14.84
N LYS A 64 -1.14 -8.74 -14.99
CA LYS A 64 -1.91 -8.92 -16.23
C LYS A 64 -1.27 -8.17 -17.40
N LEU A 65 -0.79 -6.96 -17.16
CA LEU A 65 -0.03 -6.18 -18.15
C LEU A 65 1.27 -6.88 -18.56
N LEU A 66 2.01 -7.48 -17.61
CA LEU A 66 3.23 -8.24 -17.90
C LEU A 66 2.97 -9.50 -18.75
N LYS A 67 1.78 -10.09 -18.64
CA LYS A 67 1.37 -11.27 -19.41
C LYS A 67 0.83 -10.92 -20.79
N LEU A 68 0.30 -9.72 -20.98
CA LEU A 68 -0.18 -9.24 -22.28
C LEU A 68 1.03 -8.93 -23.17
N LYS A 69 1.20 -9.72 -24.23
CA LYS A 69 2.25 -9.54 -25.25
C LYS A 69 1.75 -8.51 -26.26
N ASP A 70 2.44 -7.37 -26.39
CA ASP A 70 2.28 -6.29 -27.40
C ASP A 70 0.97 -6.32 -28.21
N SER A 71 -0.16 -6.08 -27.52
CA SER A 71 -1.47 -5.97 -28.15
C SER A 71 -1.97 -4.55 -27.95
N SER A 72 -2.71 -3.98 -28.91
CA SER A 72 -3.15 -2.58 -28.90
C SER A 72 -3.91 -2.17 -27.62
N GLY A 73 -4.59 -3.12 -26.95
CA GLY A 73 -5.26 -2.90 -25.65
C GLY A 73 -4.32 -2.82 -24.43
N ALA A 74 -3.03 -3.11 -24.58
CA ALA A 74 -2.04 -2.97 -23.51
C ALA A 74 -1.79 -1.50 -23.18
N SER A 75 -1.91 -0.58 -24.14
CA SER A 75 -1.68 0.86 -23.94
C SER A 75 -2.71 1.48 -22.99
N GLU A 76 -4.00 1.24 -23.21
CA GLU A 76 -5.08 1.74 -22.36
C GLU A 76 -5.01 1.13 -20.95
N MET A 77 -4.72 -0.18 -20.89
CA MET A 77 -4.56 -0.89 -19.63
C MET A 77 -3.33 -0.38 -18.85
N GLN A 78 -2.25 -0.02 -19.55
CA GLN A 78 -1.04 0.55 -18.94
C GLN A 78 -1.26 1.99 -18.46
N GLN A 79 -2.04 2.79 -19.18
CA GLN A 79 -2.45 4.12 -18.73
C GLN A 79 -3.32 4.02 -17.47
N SER A 80 -4.31 3.12 -17.46
CA SER A 80 -5.17 2.92 -16.28
C SER A 80 -4.39 2.40 -15.06
N PHE A 81 -3.41 1.50 -15.25
CA PHE A 81 -2.52 1.06 -14.19
C PHE A 81 -1.71 2.22 -13.59
N ASN A 82 -1.16 3.12 -14.42
CA ASN A 82 -0.43 4.28 -13.93
C ASN A 82 -1.30 5.22 -13.10
N LEU A 83 -2.52 5.49 -13.56
CA LEU A 83 -3.46 6.33 -12.84
C LEU A 83 -3.82 5.72 -11.48
N GLN A 84 -4.14 4.42 -11.45
CA GLN A 84 -4.42 3.70 -10.21
C GLN A 84 -3.21 3.68 -9.27
N TYR A 85 -1.99 3.56 -9.82
CA TYR A 85 -0.75 3.61 -9.04
C TYR A 85 -0.54 4.98 -8.38
N LEU A 86 -0.72 6.05 -9.15
CA LEU A 86 -0.62 7.42 -8.64
C LEU A 86 -1.69 7.73 -7.59
N GLN A 87 -2.93 7.29 -7.82
CA GLN A 87 -4.02 7.47 -6.88
C GLN A 87 -3.74 6.74 -5.56
N LEU A 88 -3.24 5.50 -5.62
CA LEU A 88 -2.83 4.74 -4.45
C LEU A 88 -1.72 5.47 -3.68
N GLN A 89 -0.71 5.97 -4.40
CA GLN A 89 0.40 6.71 -3.81
C GLN A 89 -0.09 7.96 -3.07
N GLN A 90 -1.00 8.74 -3.68
CA GLN A 90 -1.60 9.91 -3.04
C GLN A 90 -2.45 9.54 -1.83
N ASN A 91 -3.30 8.52 -1.93
CA ASN A 91 -4.14 8.07 -0.83
C ASN A 91 -3.28 7.62 0.36
N MET A 92 -2.26 6.79 0.12
CA MET A 92 -1.33 6.33 1.15
C MET A 92 -0.56 7.48 1.81
N GLN A 93 -0.15 8.51 1.05
CA GLN A 93 0.49 9.71 1.60
C GLN A 93 -0.45 10.52 2.49
N GLN A 94 -1.68 10.77 2.03
CA GLN A 94 -2.69 11.50 2.79
C GLN A 94 -3.03 10.78 4.10
N GLN A 95 -3.18 9.45 4.03
CA GLN A 95 -3.47 8.60 5.18
C GLN A 95 -2.28 8.58 6.16
N ASN A 96 -1.05 8.53 5.66
CA ASN A 96 0.14 8.59 6.50
C ASN A 96 0.22 9.91 7.32
N LEU A 97 -0.21 11.04 6.76
CA LEU A 97 -0.32 12.30 7.49
C LEU A 97 -1.37 12.23 8.61
N GLN A 98 -2.53 11.61 8.35
CA GLN A 98 -3.58 11.44 9.36
C GLN A 98 -3.11 10.60 10.57
N PHE A 99 -2.25 9.61 10.36
CA PHE A 99 -1.77 8.71 11.44
C PHE A 99 -0.52 9.20 12.17
N THR A 100 0.07 10.33 11.75
CA THR A 100 1.24 10.93 12.43
C THR A 100 0.90 11.35 13.87
N VAL A 101 -0.35 11.77 14.13
CA VAL A 101 -0.83 12.19 15.46
C VAL A 101 -1.11 11.00 16.38
N VAL A 102 -1.51 9.86 15.83
CA VAL A 102 -2.00 8.68 16.57
C VAL A 102 -0.87 7.84 17.20
N SER A 103 0.35 7.96 16.69
CA SER A 103 1.32 6.87 16.77
C SER A 103 2.35 6.93 17.90
N ASN A 104 2.27 7.77 18.92
CA ASN A 104 3.31 7.75 19.97
C ASN A 104 3.45 6.37 20.67
N ILE A 105 2.35 5.63 20.83
CA ILE A 105 2.34 4.24 21.32
C ILE A 105 2.54 3.21 20.19
N MET A 106 2.19 3.55 18.95
CA MET A 106 2.27 2.67 17.77
C MET A 106 3.48 2.98 16.88
N LYS A 107 4.46 3.72 17.41
CA LYS A 107 5.49 4.42 16.62
C LYS A 107 6.25 3.47 15.72
N VAL A 108 6.64 2.31 16.26
CA VAL A 108 7.33 1.24 15.52
C VAL A 108 6.48 0.70 14.36
N LYS A 109 5.19 0.45 14.60
CA LYS A 109 4.27 -0.05 13.58
C LYS A 109 4.05 1.00 12.48
N HIS A 110 3.88 2.25 12.89
CA HIS A 110 3.70 3.39 11.99
C HIS A 110 4.96 3.66 11.15
N ASP A 111 6.15 3.72 11.75
CA ASP A 111 7.41 3.92 11.03
C ASP A 111 7.67 2.80 10.01
N THR A 112 7.34 1.56 10.36
CA THR A 112 7.48 0.43 9.44
C THR A 112 6.53 0.55 8.26
N ALA A 113 5.25 0.89 8.50
CA ALA A 113 4.28 1.12 7.44
C ALA A 113 4.70 2.28 6.54
N ARG A 114 5.11 3.40 7.14
CA ARG A 114 5.60 4.59 6.45
C ARG A 114 6.80 4.28 5.56
N SER A 115 7.78 3.54 6.08
CA SER A 115 8.94 3.10 5.31
C SER A 115 8.52 2.24 4.12
N ALA A 116 7.62 1.28 4.31
CA ALA A 116 7.11 0.45 3.22
C ALA A 116 6.34 1.24 2.15
N ILE A 117 5.59 2.27 2.55
CA ILE A 117 4.85 3.16 1.65
C ILE A 117 5.81 4.08 0.89
N ASN A 118 6.84 4.60 1.55
CA ASN A 118 7.87 5.42 0.90
C ASN A 118 8.63 4.66 -0.19
N ASN A 119 8.68 3.33 -0.13
CA ASN A 119 9.28 2.51 -1.19
C ASN A 119 8.40 2.42 -2.45
N ILE A 120 7.10 2.78 -2.41
CA ILE A 120 6.20 2.86 -3.58
C ILE A 120 6.49 4.10 -4.44
N ARG A 121 7.39 4.98 -4.02
CA ARG A 121 7.62 6.30 -4.62
C ARG A 121 8.33 6.28 -5.97
#